data_AF-A0AAW0GUK9-F1
#
_entry.id   AF-A0AAW0GUK9-F1
#
_cell.length_a   1.000
_cell.length_b   1.000
_cell.length_c   1.000
_cell.angle_alpha   90.00
_cell.angle_beta   90.00
_cell.angle_gamma   90.00
#
_symmetry.space_group_name_H-M   'P 1'
#
loop_
_entity.id
_entity.type
_entity.pdbx_description
1 polymer ?
#
loop_
_entity_poly.entity_id
_entity_poly.type
_entity_poly.pdbx_seq_one_letter_code
_entity_poly.pdbx_strand_id
1 'polypeptide(L)'
;MPKKESSVLCLEQDLTLEKLMSDHRLPFSIARLLSKVAVDMEYHQTMYELHHKVNPKEIIVGWYSTGSNLNTYSALIQNFYSQETAPHQAIHIAVNTGVESSEQAGVKAYVGSPVGVSPKPENAVFVPIPCELRFKESERSGLDLLLSSSNTTASHPATDLDVLESAIQSVSDMLDRVLVYVRSVLSGETKGDPAVGRYLMDTLGASSEDLENGGFHASLQDALMVSYLANLVRSQAEVSARLALTTAP
;
A
#
# COMPACT_ATOMS: atom_id res chain seq x y z
N MET A 1 -8.16 26.33 16.46
CA MET A 1 -8.37 26.40 15.00
C MET A 1 -7.33 25.52 14.33
N PRO A 2 -7.72 24.45 13.61
CA PRO A 2 -6.76 23.51 13.05
C PRO A 2 -6.04 24.14 11.85
N LYS A 3 -4.70 24.12 11.89
CA LYS A 3 -3.83 24.48 10.77
C LYS A 3 -4.06 23.43 9.67
N LYS A 4 -4.50 23.86 8.48
CA LYS A 4 -4.57 23.01 7.29
C LYS A 4 -3.22 23.09 6.59
N GLU A 5 -2.50 21.98 6.59
CA GLU A 5 -1.18 21.80 5.97
C GLU A 5 -1.34 21.19 4.57
N SER A 6 -0.46 21.60 3.66
CA SER A 6 -0.34 21.05 2.32
C SER A 6 1.12 20.72 2.10
N SER A 7 1.43 19.49 1.69
CA SER A 7 2.82 19.05 1.46
C SER A 7 2.96 18.38 0.08
N VAL A 8 4.18 18.03 -0.31
CA VAL A 8 4.53 17.60 -1.69
C VAL A 8 4.49 16.09 -1.83
N LEU A 9 4.09 15.59 -3.01
CA LEU A 9 4.15 14.18 -3.37
C LEU A 9 5.32 13.92 -4.32
N CYS A 10 6.27 13.10 -3.87
CA CYS A 10 7.19 12.41 -4.77
C CYS A 10 6.61 11.03 -5.10
N LEU A 11 6.51 10.67 -6.38
CA LEU A 11 6.19 9.31 -6.83
C LEU A 11 7.34 8.73 -7.64
N GLU A 12 7.47 7.42 -7.62
CA GLU A 12 8.43 6.68 -8.44
C GLU A 12 7.90 6.57 -9.89
N GLN A 13 8.75 6.84 -10.87
CA GLN A 13 8.36 6.86 -12.29
C GLN A 13 8.27 5.44 -12.86
N ASP A 14 7.07 4.87 -12.87
CA ASP A 14 6.61 3.93 -13.89
C ASP A 14 5.21 4.39 -14.33
N LEU A 15 4.86 4.08 -15.57
CA LEU A 15 3.74 4.64 -16.34
C LEU A 15 2.34 4.22 -15.84
N THR A 16 2.09 4.31 -14.53
CA THR A 16 0.83 4.11 -13.81
C THR A 16 0.98 4.81 -12.46
N LEU A 17 0.00 5.59 -12.03
CA LEU A 17 -0.03 6.25 -10.71
C LEU A 17 -0.12 5.19 -9.59
N GLU A 18 0.97 4.48 -9.30
CA GLU A 18 0.95 3.28 -8.45
C GLU A 18 1.86 3.31 -7.22
N LYS A 19 2.66 4.37 -6.96
CA LYS A 19 3.65 4.31 -5.87
C LYS A 19 3.84 5.59 -5.07
N LEU A 20 3.10 5.70 -3.97
CA LEU A 20 3.30 6.69 -2.91
C LEU A 20 4.19 6.06 -1.83
N MET A 21 5.52 6.12 -1.98
CA MET A 21 6.46 5.25 -1.25
C MET A 21 7.20 5.91 -0.07
N SER A 22 7.05 7.21 0.21
CA SER A 22 7.73 7.80 1.38
C SER A 22 7.05 9.07 1.88
N ASP A 23 6.54 9.03 3.11
CA ASP A 23 6.05 10.21 3.84
C ASP A 23 6.90 10.41 5.11
N HIS A 24 7.80 11.39 5.08
CA HIS A 24 8.41 11.91 6.29
C HIS A 24 7.77 13.26 6.66
N ARG A 25 6.92 13.17 7.68
CA ARG A 25 6.20 14.29 8.27
C ARG A 25 7.14 15.19 9.09
N LEU A 26 7.81 16.13 8.45
CA LEU A 26 8.57 17.21 9.10
C LEU A 26 8.28 18.55 8.40
N PRO A 27 8.37 19.69 9.11
CA PRO A 27 7.37 20.76 9.11
C PRO A 27 7.27 21.52 7.78
N PHE A 28 6.30 21.14 6.95
CA PHE A 28 5.88 21.95 5.80
C PHE A 28 5.06 23.15 6.30
N SER A 29 5.75 24.20 6.73
CA SER A 29 5.10 25.45 7.13
C SER A 29 4.67 26.24 5.88
N ILE A 30 3.55 25.85 5.25
CA ILE A 30 2.72 26.85 4.58
C ILE A 30 2.08 27.67 5.69
N ALA A 31 2.77 28.73 6.11
CA ALA A 31 2.23 29.69 7.06
C ALA A 31 1.03 30.38 6.38
N ARG A 32 -0.19 29.99 6.77
CA ARG A 32 -1.41 30.68 6.38
C ARG A 32 -1.44 32.05 7.07
N LEU A 33 -0.81 33.04 6.46
CA LEU A 33 -0.89 34.44 6.89
C LEU A 33 -1.93 35.13 6.01
N LEU A 34 -3.21 35.06 6.45
CA LEU A 34 -4.42 35.85 6.10
C LEU A 34 -4.72 36.29 4.63
N SER A 35 -3.82 36.08 3.68
CA SER A 35 -3.95 36.44 2.26
C SER A 35 -2.77 35.96 1.38
N LYS A 36 -1.68 35.42 1.95
CA LYS A 36 -0.50 34.97 1.20
C LYS A 36 -0.19 33.50 1.46
N VAL A 37 0.02 32.75 0.36
CA VAL A 37 0.64 31.44 0.38
C VAL A 37 2.10 31.64 0.03
N ALA A 38 2.99 31.27 0.94
CA ALA A 38 4.43 31.24 0.69
C ALA A 38 4.86 29.77 0.61
N VAL A 39 5.49 29.42 -0.51
CA VAL A 39 6.18 28.14 -0.69
C VAL A 39 7.67 28.43 -0.54
N ASP A 40 8.32 27.76 0.40
CA ASP A 40 9.77 27.86 0.58
C ASP A 40 10.47 26.97 -0.45
N MET A 41 11.11 27.60 -1.43
CA MET A 41 11.79 26.90 -2.52
C MET A 41 13.12 26.29 -2.08
N GLU A 42 13.85 26.95 -1.18
CA GLU A 42 15.17 26.47 -0.74
C GLU A 42 15.04 25.16 0.04
N TYR A 43 14.00 25.07 0.88
CA TYR A 43 13.65 23.84 1.56
C TYR A 43 13.24 22.73 0.59
N HIS A 44 12.42 23.06 -0.41
CA HIS A 44 11.94 22.09 -1.39
C HIS A 44 13.08 21.47 -2.20
N GLN A 45 14.03 22.29 -2.66
CA GLN A 45 15.22 21.82 -3.37
C GLN A 45 16.09 20.93 -2.50
N THR A 46 16.34 21.33 -1.25
CA THR A 46 17.14 20.54 -0.30
C THR A 46 16.51 19.16 -0.05
N MET A 47 15.19 19.11 0.14
CA MET A 47 14.49 17.83 0.32
C MET A 47 14.50 16.98 -0.93
N TYR A 48 14.28 17.58 -2.10
CA TYR A 48 14.37 16.88 -3.38
C TYR A 48 15.75 16.23 -3.58
N GLU A 49 16.83 16.94 -3.28
CA GLU A 49 18.19 16.40 -3.34
C GLU A 49 18.40 15.21 -2.40
N LEU A 50 17.86 15.27 -1.17
CA LEU A 50 17.94 14.15 -0.22
C LEU A 50 17.16 12.93 -0.70
N HIS A 51 15.94 13.12 -1.20
CA HIS A 51 15.12 12.05 -1.77
C HIS A 51 15.80 11.40 -2.97
N HIS A 52 16.32 12.22 -3.89
CA HIS A 52 17.02 11.74 -5.07
C HIS A 52 18.32 10.98 -4.72
N LYS A 53 18.97 11.32 -3.60
CA LYS A 53 20.12 10.59 -3.07
C LYS A 53 19.75 9.22 -2.49
N VAL A 54 18.57 9.09 -1.89
CA VAL A 54 18.06 7.82 -1.35
C VAL A 54 17.56 6.92 -2.48
N ASN A 55 16.72 7.46 -3.37
CA ASN A 55 16.21 6.76 -4.53
C ASN A 55 16.17 7.69 -5.75
N PRO A 56 17.03 7.49 -6.76
CA PRO A 56 17.07 8.34 -7.94
C PRO A 56 15.84 8.19 -8.85
N LYS A 57 14.97 7.20 -8.59
CA LYS A 57 13.71 7.00 -9.33
C LYS A 57 12.56 7.87 -8.81
N GLU A 58 12.71 8.51 -7.66
CA GLU A 58 11.70 9.40 -7.10
C GLU A 58 11.69 10.73 -7.86
N ILE A 59 10.52 11.08 -8.39
CA ILE A 59 10.27 12.35 -9.10
C ILE A 59 9.10 13.10 -8.46
N ILE A 60 9.10 14.41 -8.59
CA ILE A 60 7.99 15.24 -8.12
C ILE A 60 6.82 15.13 -9.10
N VAL A 61 5.67 14.68 -8.62
CA VAL A 61 4.46 14.50 -9.45
C VAL A 61 3.34 15.49 -9.13
N GLY A 62 3.50 16.26 -8.06
CA GLY A 62 2.47 17.19 -7.60
C GLY A 62 2.49 17.36 -6.08
N TRP A 63 1.32 17.65 -5.52
CA TRP A 63 1.18 18.09 -4.14
C TRP A 63 -0.09 17.54 -3.51
N TYR A 64 -0.09 17.43 -2.20
CA TYR A 64 -1.24 17.05 -1.40
C TYR A 64 -1.67 18.17 -0.46
N SER A 65 -2.95 18.16 -0.06
CA SER A 65 -3.52 19.10 0.89
C SER A 65 -4.41 18.40 1.90
N THR A 66 -4.37 18.85 3.15
CA THR A 66 -5.32 18.42 4.17
C THR A 66 -6.61 19.24 4.08
N GLY A 67 -7.74 18.56 3.85
CA GLY A 67 -9.07 19.15 3.84
C GLY A 67 -9.89 18.84 2.58
N SER A 68 -11.22 18.97 2.72
CA SER A 68 -12.22 18.62 1.71
C SER A 68 -12.46 19.68 0.62
N ASN A 69 -12.11 20.94 0.89
CA ASN A 69 -12.51 22.08 0.08
C ASN A 69 -11.34 22.62 -0.76
N LEU A 70 -11.55 22.69 -2.08
CA LEU A 70 -10.68 23.41 -3.01
C LEU A 70 -10.84 24.92 -2.77
N ASN A 71 -9.72 25.64 -2.69
CA ASN A 71 -9.71 27.08 -2.41
C ASN A 71 -9.13 27.84 -3.61
N THR A 72 -9.34 29.15 -3.69
CA THR A 72 -8.77 30.01 -4.76
C THR A 72 -7.24 29.90 -4.81
N TYR A 73 -6.59 29.66 -3.68
CA TYR A 73 -5.15 29.45 -3.60
C TYR A 73 -4.67 28.13 -4.23
N SER A 74 -5.54 27.13 -4.38
CA SER A 74 -5.19 25.87 -5.01
C SER A 74 -4.71 26.09 -6.45
N ALA A 75 -5.30 27.05 -7.18
CA ALA A 75 -4.89 27.38 -8.54
C ALA A 75 -3.45 27.92 -8.61
N LEU A 76 -3.06 28.76 -7.65
CA LEU A 76 -1.71 29.33 -7.58
C LEU A 76 -0.66 28.24 -7.28
N ILE A 77 -0.95 27.36 -6.32
CA ILE A 77 -0.06 26.25 -5.96
C ILE A 77 0.05 25.26 -7.13
N GLN A 78 -1.06 24.97 -7.80
CA GLN A 78 -1.10 24.12 -8.97
C GLN A 78 -0.25 24.69 -10.12
N ASN A 79 -0.31 26.00 -10.38
CA ASN A 79 0.50 26.63 -11.41
C ASN A 79 2.00 26.53 -11.10
N PHE A 80 2.38 26.68 -9.83
CA PHE A 80 3.75 26.53 -9.37
C PHE A 80 4.28 25.10 -9.64
N TYR A 81 3.58 24.06 -9.15
CA TYR A 81 4.03 22.67 -9.36
C TYR A 81 3.90 22.19 -10.81
N SER A 82 3.02 22.79 -11.62
CA SER A 82 2.93 22.47 -13.05
C SER A 82 4.21 22.84 -13.82
N GLN A 83 5.01 23.79 -13.32
CA GLN A 83 6.31 24.14 -13.90
C GLN A 83 7.39 23.10 -13.56
N GLU A 84 7.35 22.56 -12.33
CA GLU A 84 8.34 21.59 -11.83
C GLU A 84 8.09 20.15 -12.34
N THR A 85 6.84 19.77 -12.64
CA THR A 85 6.47 18.41 -13.07
C THR A 85 6.46 18.23 -14.60
N ALA A 86 6.89 19.23 -15.37
CA ALA A 86 6.95 19.15 -16.83
C ALA A 86 7.80 17.93 -17.30
N PRO A 87 7.31 17.08 -18.24
CA PRO A 87 6.20 17.28 -19.18
C PRO A 87 4.82 16.80 -18.71
N HIS A 88 4.70 16.26 -17.50
CA HIS A 88 3.44 15.69 -16.99
C HIS A 88 2.63 16.74 -16.21
N GLN A 89 1.30 16.56 -16.15
CA GLN A 89 0.44 17.43 -15.36
C GLN A 89 0.61 17.15 -13.86
N ALA A 90 0.77 18.21 -13.06
CA ALA A 90 0.85 18.07 -11.61
C ALA A 90 -0.49 17.56 -11.03
N ILE A 91 -0.41 16.60 -10.11
CA ILE A 91 -1.58 16.00 -9.46
C ILE A 91 -1.77 16.63 -8.08
N HIS A 92 -3.02 16.99 -7.77
CA HIS A 92 -3.42 17.47 -6.46
C HIS A 92 -4.18 16.38 -5.69
N ILE A 93 -3.67 15.96 -4.55
CA ILE A 93 -4.35 14.99 -3.67
C ILE A 93 -4.93 15.69 -2.45
N ALA A 94 -6.25 15.69 -2.32
CA ALA A 94 -6.94 16.15 -1.12
C ALA A 94 -7.14 14.97 -0.15
N VAL A 95 -6.43 14.99 0.97
CA VAL A 95 -6.56 14.00 2.04
C VAL A 95 -7.48 14.57 3.12
N ASN A 96 -8.62 13.92 3.34
CA ASN A 96 -9.50 14.24 4.43
C ASN A 96 -9.23 13.34 5.63
N THR A 97 -8.89 13.96 6.75
CA THR A 97 -8.59 13.27 8.01
C THR A 97 -9.84 12.96 8.84
N GLY A 98 -11.04 13.38 8.41
CA GLY A 98 -12.30 13.05 9.09
C GLY A 98 -12.42 13.59 10.51
N VAL A 99 -11.61 14.61 10.85
CA VAL A 99 -11.59 15.23 12.19
C VAL A 99 -12.86 16.05 12.45
N GLU A 100 -13.54 16.48 11.39
CA GLU A 100 -14.84 17.15 11.51
C GLU A 100 -15.97 16.12 11.41
N SER A 101 -16.87 16.12 12.39
CA SER A 101 -17.93 15.11 12.61
C SER A 101 -18.90 14.91 11.43
N SER A 102 -18.82 15.74 10.38
CA SER A 102 -19.70 15.69 9.21
C SER A 102 -19.02 15.13 7.95
N GLU A 103 -17.71 14.86 7.98
CA GLU A 103 -16.98 14.41 6.79
C GLU A 103 -16.30 13.06 7.02
N GLN A 104 -16.50 12.12 6.09
CA GLN A 104 -15.82 10.82 6.10
C GLN A 104 -14.34 11.00 5.74
N ALA A 105 -13.48 10.25 6.42
CA ALA A 105 -12.08 10.12 6.05
C ALA A 105 -11.98 9.53 4.63
N GLY A 106 -11.15 10.13 3.80
CA GLY A 106 -11.06 9.74 2.40
C GLY A 106 -10.04 10.54 1.61
N VAL A 107 -9.60 9.97 0.50
CA VAL A 107 -8.63 10.57 -0.41
C VAL A 107 -9.34 10.90 -1.72
N LYS A 108 -9.14 12.11 -2.24
CA LYS A 108 -9.64 12.55 -3.55
C LYS A 108 -8.49 13.11 -4.37
N ALA A 109 -8.38 12.70 -5.63
CA ALA A 109 -7.37 13.21 -6.55
C ALA A 109 -8.00 14.17 -7.57
N TYR A 110 -7.27 15.23 -7.90
CA TYR A 110 -7.64 16.23 -8.90
C TYR A 110 -6.46 16.54 -9.82
N VAL A 111 -6.76 16.89 -11.06
CA VAL A 111 -5.79 17.51 -11.98
C VAL A 111 -6.25 18.91 -12.34
N GLY A 112 -5.31 19.84 -12.32
CA GLY A 112 -5.56 21.23 -12.72
C GLY A 112 -5.37 21.43 -14.22
N SER A 113 -6.37 22.00 -14.88
CA SER A 113 -6.29 22.48 -16.26
C SER A 113 -6.44 24.01 -16.28
N PRO A 114 -5.55 24.75 -16.96
CA PRO A 114 -5.69 26.20 -17.08
C PRO A 114 -6.95 26.52 -17.90
N VAL A 115 -7.76 27.47 -17.42
CA VAL A 115 -9.01 27.85 -18.10
C VAL A 115 -8.99 29.32 -18.48
N GLY A 116 -9.31 29.59 -19.75
CA GLY A 116 -9.42 30.93 -20.31
C GLY A 116 -8.62 31.13 -21.60
N VAL A 117 -8.99 32.14 -22.38
CA VAL A 117 -8.31 32.54 -23.63
C VAL A 117 -6.92 33.15 -23.36
N SER A 118 -6.69 33.66 -22.14
CA SER A 118 -5.36 33.98 -21.62
C SER A 118 -5.08 33.10 -20.39
N PRO A 119 -3.98 32.31 -20.38
CA PRO A 119 -3.63 31.48 -19.24
C PRO A 119 -3.11 32.38 -18.11
N LYS A 120 -4.00 32.75 -17.18
CA LYS A 120 -3.62 33.42 -15.95
C LYS A 120 -3.34 32.38 -14.86
N PRO A 121 -2.32 32.57 -14.01
CA PRO A 121 -1.94 31.60 -12.98
C PRO A 121 -3.01 31.42 -11.89
N GLU A 122 -3.95 32.36 -11.78
CA GLU A 122 -5.09 32.32 -10.86
C GLU A 122 -6.29 31.50 -11.39
N ASN A 123 -6.31 31.17 -12.68
CA ASN A 123 -7.45 30.51 -13.33
C ASN A 123 -7.13 29.05 -13.69
N ALA A 124 -7.43 28.13 -12.77
CA ALA A 124 -7.34 26.69 -13.01
C ALA A 124 -8.64 26.00 -12.61
N VAL A 125 -9.10 25.07 -13.44
CA VAL A 125 -10.21 24.16 -13.11
C VAL A 125 -9.63 22.82 -12.69
N PHE A 126 -10.12 22.33 -11.56
CA PHE A 126 -9.75 21.03 -11.01
C PHE A 126 -10.75 19.97 -11.45
N VAL A 127 -10.26 18.98 -12.19
CA VAL A 127 -11.05 17.84 -12.66
C VAL A 127 -10.78 16.65 -11.73
N PRO A 128 -11.80 16.03 -11.11
CA PRO A 128 -11.60 14.86 -10.26
C PRO A 128 -11.15 13.65 -11.07
N ILE A 129 -10.23 12.87 -10.52
CA ILE A 129 -9.71 11.64 -11.12
C ILE A 129 -9.99 10.46 -10.17
N PRO A 130 -10.39 9.29 -10.70
CA PRO A 130 -10.52 8.09 -9.88
C PRO A 130 -9.17 7.73 -9.25
N CYS A 131 -9.17 7.56 -7.93
CA CYS A 131 -7.98 7.17 -7.17
C CYS A 131 -8.19 5.77 -6.56
N GLU A 132 -7.21 4.91 -6.74
CA GLU A 132 -7.12 3.61 -6.08
C GLU A 132 -5.88 3.61 -5.20
N LEU A 133 -6.01 3.09 -3.98
CA LEU A 133 -4.90 3.00 -3.05
C LEU A 133 -4.26 1.62 -3.17
N ARG A 134 -3.04 1.61 -3.72
CA ARG A 134 -2.24 0.40 -3.92
C ARG A 134 -1.14 0.33 -2.87
N PHE A 135 -0.90 -0.87 -2.36
CA PHE A 135 0.14 -1.14 -1.38
C PHE A 135 1.18 -2.06 -1.99
N LYS A 136 2.45 -1.87 -1.63
CA LYS A 136 3.49 -2.83 -1.98
C LYS A 136 3.31 -4.09 -1.14
N GLU A 137 3.66 -5.26 -1.71
CA GLU A 137 3.52 -6.54 -1.00
C GLU A 137 4.28 -6.55 0.34
N SER A 138 5.46 -5.92 0.39
CA SER A 138 6.25 -5.75 1.61
C SER A 138 5.56 -4.87 2.67
N GLU A 139 4.73 -3.91 2.25
CA GLU A 139 4.01 -3.01 3.15
C GLU A 139 2.68 -3.61 3.59
N ARG A 140 2.07 -4.44 2.74
CA ARG A 140 0.78 -5.08 3.00
C ARG A 140 0.80 -5.92 4.27
N SER A 141 1.84 -6.71 4.49
CA SER A 141 1.98 -7.51 5.71
C SER A 141 2.05 -6.63 6.97
N GLY A 142 2.80 -5.52 6.92
CA GLY A 142 2.88 -4.58 8.03
C GLY A 142 1.55 -3.87 8.31
N LEU A 143 0.83 -3.48 7.25
CA LEU A 143 -0.49 -2.87 7.38
C LEU A 143 -1.55 -3.84 7.91
N ASP A 144 -1.51 -5.10 7.46
CA ASP A 144 -2.41 -6.14 7.94
C ASP A 144 -2.23 -6.39 9.44
N LEU A 145 -0.98 -6.38 9.93
CA LEU A 145 -0.68 -6.42 11.36
C LEU A 145 -1.22 -5.21 12.11
N LEU A 146 -1.07 -3.99 11.57
CA LEU A 146 -1.60 -2.77 12.20
C LEU A 146 -3.13 -2.76 12.26
N LEU A 147 -3.80 -3.24 11.21
CA LEU A 147 -5.26 -3.37 11.16
C LEU A 147 -5.75 -4.43 12.15
N SER A 148 -5.06 -5.57 12.22
CA SER A 148 -5.38 -6.68 13.12
C SER A 148 -5.17 -6.32 14.60
N SER A 149 -4.13 -5.53 14.92
CA SER A 149 -3.80 -5.14 16.29
C SER A 149 -4.74 -4.10 16.89
N SER A 150 -5.65 -3.50 16.10
CA SER A 150 -6.69 -2.60 16.62
C SER A 150 -7.64 -3.29 17.63
N ASN A 151 -7.76 -4.62 17.58
CA ASN A 151 -8.61 -5.42 18.46
C ASN A 151 -7.83 -6.32 19.43
N THR A 152 -6.51 -6.46 19.29
CA THR A 152 -5.69 -7.34 20.14
C THR A 152 -4.37 -6.66 20.52
N THR A 153 -4.09 -6.65 21.83
CA THR A 153 -2.82 -6.17 22.41
C THR A 153 -1.66 -7.15 22.17
N ALA A 154 -1.67 -7.88 21.05
CA ALA A 154 -0.65 -8.87 20.75
C ALA A 154 0.64 -8.15 20.32
N SER A 155 1.63 -8.13 21.23
CA SER A 155 2.95 -7.54 21.02
C SER A 155 3.87 -8.35 20.09
N HIS A 156 3.34 -9.38 19.44
CA HIS A 156 4.11 -10.31 18.62
C HIS A 156 3.47 -10.42 17.24
N PRO A 157 4.29 -10.53 16.17
CA PRO A 157 3.76 -10.87 14.86
C PRO A 157 2.95 -12.17 14.97
N ALA A 158 1.83 -12.25 14.23
CA ALA A 158 1.02 -13.46 14.16
C ALA A 158 1.93 -14.67 13.91
N THR A 159 1.69 -15.77 14.61
CA THR A 159 2.50 -16.96 14.37
C THR A 159 2.20 -17.49 12.97
N ASP A 160 3.17 -18.14 12.32
CA ASP A 160 2.96 -18.75 11.00
C ASP A 160 1.76 -19.72 11.00
N LEU A 161 1.44 -20.30 12.17
CA LEU A 161 0.30 -21.18 12.37
C LEU A 161 -1.04 -20.43 12.37
N ASP A 162 -1.11 -19.25 12.99
CA ASP A 162 -2.31 -18.41 12.96
C ASP A 162 -2.60 -17.88 11.54
N VAL A 163 -1.54 -17.52 10.81
CA VAL A 163 -1.64 -17.09 9.40
C VAL A 163 -2.13 -18.25 8.54
N LEU A 164 -1.61 -19.45 8.76
CA LEU A 164 -2.05 -20.66 8.06
C LEU A 164 -3.50 -21.01 8.37
N GLU A 165 -3.93 -20.94 9.63
CA GLU A 165 -5.32 -21.16 10.04
C GLU A 165 -6.27 -20.19 9.34
N SER A 166 -5.96 -18.89 9.36
CA SER A 166 -6.75 -17.86 8.68
C SER A 166 -6.80 -18.08 7.16
N ALA A 167 -5.68 -18.46 6.54
CA ALA A 167 -5.62 -18.76 5.11
C ALA A 167 -6.48 -19.99 4.76
N ILE A 168 -6.42 -21.07 5.55
CA ILE A 168 -7.25 -22.27 5.36
C ILE A 168 -8.73 -21.93 5.51
N GLN A 169 -9.10 -21.15 6.52
CA GLN A 169 -10.48 -20.72 6.72
C GLN A 169 -10.98 -19.88 5.54
N SER A 170 -10.17 -18.94 5.06
CA SER A 170 -10.50 -18.12 3.88
C SER A 170 -10.70 -18.97 2.62
N VAL A 171 -9.83 -19.98 2.39
CA VAL A 171 -9.99 -20.92 1.28
C VAL A 171 -11.26 -21.76 1.44
N SER A 172 -11.59 -22.22 2.65
CA SER A 172 -12.83 -22.93 2.94
C SER A 172 -14.06 -22.07 2.60
N ASP A 173 -14.07 -20.81 3.04
CA ASP A 173 -15.17 -19.88 2.76
C ASP A 173 -15.32 -19.59 1.25
N MET A 174 -14.20 -19.50 0.52
CA MET A 174 -14.21 -19.35 -0.94
C MET A 174 -14.81 -20.59 -1.62
N LEU A 175 -14.43 -21.79 -1.19
CA LEU A 175 -14.99 -23.05 -1.70
C LEU A 175 -16.48 -23.17 -1.39
N ASP A 176 -16.93 -22.78 -0.18
CA ASP A 176 -18.34 -22.77 0.18
C ASP A 176 -19.17 -21.86 -0.72
N ARG A 177 -18.65 -20.66 -1.05
CA ARG A 177 -19.31 -19.75 -2.01
C ARG A 177 -19.44 -20.38 -3.39
N VAL A 178 -18.41 -21.06 -3.88
CA VAL A 178 -18.44 -21.76 -5.17
C VAL A 178 -19.44 -22.91 -5.13
N LEU A 179 -19.48 -23.70 -4.05
CA LEU A 179 -20.43 -24.79 -3.87
C LEU A 179 -21.88 -24.30 -3.87
N VAL A 180 -22.18 -23.19 -3.20
CA VAL A 180 -23.51 -22.56 -3.20
C VAL A 180 -23.90 -22.15 -4.63
N TYR A 181 -22.99 -21.51 -5.37
CA TYR A 181 -23.24 -21.12 -6.76
C TYR A 181 -23.53 -22.34 -7.65
N VAL A 182 -22.69 -23.38 -7.61
CA VAL A 182 -22.89 -24.60 -8.42
C VAL A 182 -24.21 -25.30 -8.08
N ARG A 183 -24.57 -25.38 -6.80
CA ARG A 183 -25.87 -25.94 -6.37
C ARG A 183 -27.05 -25.15 -6.92
N SER A 184 -26.97 -23.81 -6.93
CA SER A 184 -28.02 -22.95 -7.49
C SER A 184 -28.18 -23.07 -9.02
N VAL A 185 -27.09 -23.36 -9.72
CA VAL A 185 -27.11 -23.63 -11.17
C VAL A 185 -27.72 -25.01 -11.45
N LEU A 186 -27.38 -26.02 -10.63
CA LEU A 186 -27.93 -27.37 -10.74
C LEU A 186 -29.42 -27.44 -10.40
N SER A 187 -29.89 -26.63 -9.43
CA SER A 187 -31.32 -26.51 -9.13
C SER A 187 -32.10 -25.72 -10.19
N GLY A 188 -31.41 -25.08 -11.14
CA GLY A 188 -32.00 -24.28 -12.20
C GLY A 188 -32.45 -22.88 -11.77
N GLU A 189 -32.07 -22.44 -10.56
CA GLU A 189 -32.42 -21.12 -10.02
C GLU A 189 -31.59 -20.01 -10.68
N THR A 190 -30.34 -20.30 -11.05
CA THR A 190 -29.42 -19.37 -11.73
C THR A 190 -28.95 -19.94 -13.07
N LYS A 191 -28.87 -19.08 -14.10
CA LYS A 191 -28.31 -19.46 -15.41
C LYS A 191 -26.79 -19.55 -15.30
N GLY A 192 -26.24 -20.76 -15.41
CA GLY A 192 -24.81 -21.00 -15.33
C GLY A 192 -24.02 -20.30 -16.44
N ASP A 193 -22.91 -19.67 -16.06
CA ASP A 193 -21.91 -19.12 -16.98
C ASP A 193 -20.90 -20.20 -17.42
N PRO A 194 -20.79 -20.51 -18.72
CA PRO A 194 -19.80 -21.45 -19.26
C PRO A 194 -18.34 -21.09 -18.96
N ALA A 195 -18.02 -19.79 -18.82
CA ALA A 195 -16.66 -19.35 -18.52
C ALA A 195 -16.22 -19.78 -17.11
N VAL A 196 -17.12 -19.64 -16.12
CA VAL A 196 -16.88 -20.09 -14.74
C VAL A 196 -16.74 -21.61 -14.70
N GLY A 197 -17.58 -22.35 -15.43
CA GLY A 197 -17.50 -23.81 -15.49
C GLY A 197 -16.16 -24.31 -16.04
N ARG A 198 -15.65 -23.67 -17.10
CA ARG A 198 -14.33 -24.00 -17.67
C ARG A 198 -13.19 -23.66 -16.71
N TYR A 199 -13.26 -22.51 -16.04
CA TYR A 199 -12.27 -22.12 -15.04
C TYR A 199 -12.20 -23.11 -13.87
N LEU A 200 -13.36 -23.58 -13.38
CA LEU A 200 -13.41 -24.61 -12.34
C LEU A 200 -12.82 -25.94 -12.80
N MET A 201 -13.06 -26.33 -14.06
CA MET A 201 -12.50 -27.56 -14.62
C MET A 201 -10.98 -27.48 -14.75
N ASP A 202 -10.43 -26.35 -15.22
CA ASP A 202 -8.99 -26.15 -15.37
C ASP A 202 -8.29 -26.09 -14.00
N THR A 203 -8.88 -25.41 -13.01
CA THR A 203 -8.29 -25.26 -11.67
C THR A 203 -8.30 -26.55 -10.84
N LEU A 204 -9.40 -27.32 -10.87
CA LEU A 204 -9.49 -28.58 -10.14
C LEU A 204 -8.83 -29.74 -10.89
N GLY A 205 -8.83 -29.71 -12.22
CA GLY A 205 -8.27 -30.76 -13.06
C GLY A 205 -6.73 -30.86 -12.99
N ALA A 206 -6.03 -29.75 -12.77
CA ALA A 206 -4.57 -29.73 -12.75
C ALA A 206 -3.93 -30.25 -11.46
N SER A 207 -4.68 -30.35 -10.35
CA SER A 207 -4.10 -30.52 -9.01
C SER A 207 -4.04 -31.97 -8.50
N SER A 208 -4.57 -32.93 -9.26
CA SER A 208 -4.79 -34.32 -8.78
C SER A 208 -3.60 -35.25 -8.98
N GLU A 209 -2.80 -35.08 -10.03
CA GLU A 209 -1.86 -36.12 -10.47
C GLU A 209 -0.51 -36.09 -9.71
N ASP A 210 -0.07 -34.93 -9.24
CA ASP A 210 1.27 -34.76 -8.63
C ASP A 210 1.30 -35.06 -7.12
N LEU A 211 0.15 -35.00 -6.45
CA LEU A 211 0.06 -35.28 -5.01
C LEU A 211 0.20 -36.78 -4.70
N GLU A 212 -0.12 -37.65 -5.66
CA GLU A 212 -0.08 -39.11 -5.50
C GLU A 212 1.31 -39.72 -5.79
N ASN A 213 2.21 -38.97 -6.46
CA ASN A 213 3.48 -39.49 -6.99
C ASN A 213 4.66 -39.56 -6.00
N GLY A 214 4.42 -39.57 -4.69
CA GLY A 214 5.46 -39.77 -3.66
C GLY A 214 6.49 -38.64 -3.51
N GLY A 215 6.51 -37.64 -4.41
CA GLY A 215 7.38 -36.47 -4.33
C GLY A 215 7.16 -35.65 -3.05
N PHE A 216 5.92 -35.60 -2.56
CA PHE A 216 5.60 -34.96 -1.28
C PHE A 216 6.34 -35.62 -0.11
N HIS A 217 6.38 -36.96 -0.04
CA HIS A 217 7.06 -37.67 1.03
C HIS A 217 8.57 -37.42 1.02
N ALA A 218 9.20 -37.41 -0.16
CA ALA A 218 10.61 -37.09 -0.30
C ALA A 218 10.91 -35.66 0.18
N SER A 219 10.12 -34.68 -0.27
CA SER A 219 10.29 -33.28 0.16
C SER A 219 10.07 -33.08 1.66
N LEU A 220 9.11 -33.80 2.25
CA LEU A 220 8.87 -33.79 3.70
C LEU A 220 10.07 -34.38 4.46
N GLN A 221 10.63 -35.48 3.98
CA GLN A 221 11.78 -36.12 4.59
C GLN A 221 13.01 -35.20 4.58
N ASP A 222 13.24 -34.50 3.47
CA ASP A 222 14.35 -33.54 3.34
C ASP A 222 14.15 -32.35 4.28
N ALA A 223 12.95 -31.78 4.35
CA ALA A 223 12.63 -30.68 5.26
C ALA A 223 12.82 -31.08 6.73
N LEU A 224 12.35 -32.29 7.11
CA LEU A 224 12.54 -32.82 8.46
C LEU A 224 14.03 -33.04 8.79
N MET A 225 14.80 -33.58 7.85
CA MET A 225 16.25 -33.77 8.03
C MET A 225 16.98 -32.44 8.25
N VAL A 226 16.65 -31.39 7.48
CA VAL A 226 17.23 -30.05 7.66
C VAL A 226 16.83 -29.46 9.02
N SER A 227 15.58 -29.59 9.43
CA SER A 227 15.11 -29.11 10.74
C SER A 227 15.83 -29.82 11.90
N TYR A 228 16.06 -31.13 11.76
CA TYR A 228 16.79 -31.92 12.74
C TYR A 228 18.25 -31.49 12.83
N LEU A 229 18.92 -31.29 11.70
CA LEU A 229 20.30 -30.79 11.65
C LEU A 229 20.41 -29.40 12.30
N ALA A 230 19.48 -28.49 12.02
CA ALA A 230 19.44 -27.16 12.63
C ALA A 230 19.31 -27.23 14.16
N ASN A 231 18.44 -28.12 14.67
CA ASN A 231 18.30 -28.35 16.11
C ASN A 231 19.54 -28.97 16.74
N LEU A 232 20.22 -29.88 16.04
CA LEU A 232 21.47 -30.49 16.51
C LEU A 232 22.59 -29.45 16.59
N VAL A 233 22.73 -28.59 15.56
CA VAL A 233 23.68 -27.47 15.56
C VAL A 233 23.37 -26.47 16.68
N ARG A 234 22.09 -26.14 16.91
CA ARG A 234 21.68 -25.27 18.02
C ARG A 234 22.04 -25.88 19.38
N SER A 235 21.73 -27.15 19.59
CA SER A 235 22.08 -27.86 20.83
C SER A 235 23.58 -27.93 21.05
N GLN A 236 24.36 -28.20 19.99
CA GLN A 236 25.81 -28.22 20.07
C GLN A 236 26.38 -26.85 20.42
N ALA A 237 25.87 -25.78 19.79
CA ALA A 237 26.26 -24.41 20.10
C ALA A 237 25.94 -24.03 21.55
N GLU A 238 24.77 -24.42 22.06
CA GLU A 238 24.39 -24.17 23.44
C GLU A 238 25.28 -24.92 24.43
N VAL A 239 25.53 -26.22 24.21
CA VAL A 239 26.43 -27.03 25.06
C VAL A 239 27.85 -26.48 25.04
N SER A 240 28.37 -26.12 23.86
CA SER A 240 29.70 -25.49 23.73
C SER A 240 29.77 -24.15 24.46
N ALA A 241 28.73 -23.30 24.36
CA ALA A 241 28.67 -22.04 25.09
C ALA A 241 28.62 -22.26 26.62
N ARG A 242 27.87 -23.26 27.10
CA ARG A 242 27.81 -23.62 28.53
C ARG A 242 29.16 -24.13 29.04
N LEU A 243 29.83 -25.00 28.28
CA LEU A 243 31.17 -25.50 28.62
C LEU A 243 32.21 -24.38 28.68
N ALA A 244 32.16 -23.46 27.71
CA ALA A 244 33.02 -22.28 27.69
C ALA A 244 32.79 -21.36 28.90
N LEU A 245 31.55 -21.21 29.37
CA LEU A 245 31.24 -20.46 30.59
C LEU A 245 31.74 -21.14 31.85
N THR A 246 31.73 -22.48 31.93
CA THR A 246 32.26 -23.22 33.09
C THR A 246 33.79 -23.36 33.12
N THR A 247 34.46 -23.17 31.99
CA THR A 247 35.94 -23.24 31.90
C THR A 247 36.60 -21.86 31.89
N ALA A 248 35.83 -20.77 31.88
CA ALA A 248 36.35 -19.42 32.09
C ALA A 248 36.70 -19.25 33.59
N PRO A 249 37.92 -18.76 33.93
CA PRO A 249 38.40 -18.64 35.32
C PRO A 249 37.63 -17.60 36.15
#